data_AF-A0A1I8CIB1-F1
#
_entry.id   AF-A0A1I8CIB1-F1
#
_cell.length_a   1.000
_cell.length_b   1.000
_cell.length_c   1.000
_cell.angle_alpha   90.00
_cell.angle_beta   90.00
_cell.angle_gamma   90.00
#
_symmetry.space_group_name_H-M   'P 1'
#
loop_
_entity.id
_entity.type
_entity.pdbx_description
1 polymer ?
#
loop_
_entity_poly.entity_id
_entity_poly.type
_entity_poly.pdbx_seq_one_letter_code
_entity_poly.pdbx_strand_id
1 'polypeptide(L)'
;MAILLLVRTFELDPKQKHNFNLDKVDIEDLRIHPIFVDYVKSFQPLLLNVFKYTNRATIMSKYLQQMGGKLMRYTKVSYKSSYWKVFEQALIDVVSGGNAGDETIEALTILANFCSEQMRIGFRIEYKLQEAALRMVALQERKKVKKNK
;
A
#
# COMPACT_ATOMS: atom_id res chain seq x y z
N MET A 1 3.82 -13.63 4.13
CA MET A 1 4.51 -12.34 4.35
C MET A 1 3.54 -11.17 4.36
N ALA A 2 2.73 -10.97 3.30
CA ALA A 2 1.76 -9.87 3.25
C ALA A 2 0.71 -9.92 4.39
N ILE A 3 0.27 -11.12 4.79
CA ILE A 3 -0.59 -11.30 5.97
C ILE A 3 0.09 -10.73 7.21
N LEU A 4 1.33 -11.16 7.50
CA LEU A 4 2.09 -10.70 8.67
C LEU A 4 2.26 -9.18 8.66
N LEU A 5 2.60 -8.61 7.51
CA LEU A 5 2.81 -7.17 7.36
C LEU A 5 1.53 -6.35 7.60
N LEU A 6 0.41 -6.77 7.00
CA LEU A 6 -0.87 -6.09 7.17
C LEU A 6 -1.43 -6.24 8.59
N VAL A 7 -1.37 -7.46 9.15
CA VAL A 7 -1.76 -7.70 10.55
C VAL A 7 -0.90 -6.84 11.47
N ARG A 8 0.42 -6.83 11.29
CA ARG A 8 1.32 -6.03 12.13
C ARG A 8 1.04 -4.53 12.00
N THR A 9 0.71 -4.05 10.81
CA THR A 9 0.28 -2.66 10.59
C THR A 9 -0.97 -2.32 11.41
N PHE A 10 -1.94 -3.23 11.49
CA PHE A 10 -3.16 -3.04 12.27
C PHE A 10 -2.98 -3.26 13.77
N GLU A 11 -2.01 -4.07 14.19
CA GLU A 11 -1.62 -4.19 15.60
C GLU A 11 -0.92 -2.92 16.10
N LEU A 12 -0.02 -2.37 15.29
CA LEU A 12 0.71 -1.13 15.62
C LEU A 12 -0.22 0.09 15.68
N ASP A 13 -1.21 0.16 14.78
CA ASP A 13 -2.26 1.19 14.83
C ASP A 13 -3.60 0.62 14.31
N PRO A 14 -4.51 0.21 15.22
CA PRO A 14 -5.81 -0.35 14.86
C PRO A 14 -6.69 0.58 14.01
N LYS A 15 -6.46 1.91 14.08
CA LYS A 15 -7.22 2.88 13.26
C LYS A 15 -6.94 2.70 11.77
N GLN A 16 -5.82 2.07 11.41
CA GLN A 16 -5.49 1.80 10.01
C GLN A 16 -6.49 0.82 9.36
N LYS A 17 -7.19 -0.03 10.13
CA LYS A 17 -8.25 -0.91 9.61
C LYS A 17 -9.35 -0.13 8.88
N HIS A 18 -9.62 1.11 9.30
CA HIS A 18 -10.59 1.99 8.64
C HIS A 18 -10.27 2.23 7.17
N ASN A 19 -8.97 2.39 6.87
CA ASN A 19 -8.52 2.63 5.51
C ASN A 19 -8.78 1.44 4.58
N PHE A 20 -8.97 0.25 5.15
CA PHE A 20 -9.21 -1.00 4.42
C PHE A 20 -10.66 -1.48 4.55
N ASN A 21 -11.56 -0.70 5.17
CA ASN A 21 -12.93 -1.09 5.48
C ASN A 21 -13.03 -2.33 6.39
N LEU A 22 -12.12 -2.43 7.37
CA LEU A 22 -12.01 -3.57 8.29
C LEU A 22 -12.25 -3.17 9.76
N ASP A 23 -12.90 -2.03 10.02
CA ASP A 23 -13.07 -1.45 11.36
C ASP A 23 -13.68 -2.43 12.38
N LYS A 24 -14.67 -3.21 11.93
CA LYS A 24 -15.46 -4.13 12.76
C LYS A 24 -14.93 -5.55 12.77
N VAL A 25 -13.76 -5.79 12.17
CA VAL A 25 -13.16 -7.13 12.09
C VAL A 25 -12.06 -7.22 13.14
N ASP A 26 -12.17 -8.20 14.02
CA ASP A 26 -11.14 -8.48 15.02
C ASP A 26 -9.88 -9.03 14.36
N ILE A 27 -8.71 -8.83 14.99
CA ILE A 27 -7.41 -9.14 14.38
C ILE A 27 -7.31 -10.65 14.07
N GLU A 28 -7.86 -11.46 14.95
CA GLU A 28 -7.90 -12.92 14.88
C GLU A 28 -8.69 -13.40 13.65
N ASP A 29 -9.75 -12.69 13.28
CA ASP A 29 -10.66 -13.04 12.19
C ASP A 29 -10.24 -12.46 10.83
N LEU A 30 -9.25 -11.57 10.79
CA LEU A 30 -8.79 -10.94 9.55
C LEU A 30 -8.45 -11.97 8.47
N ARG A 31 -7.82 -13.09 8.84
CA ARG A 31 -7.31 -14.09 7.90
C ARG A 31 -8.40 -14.81 7.12
N ILE A 32 -9.62 -14.86 7.65
CA ILE A 32 -10.78 -15.47 7.01
C ILE A 32 -11.70 -14.43 6.37
N HIS A 33 -11.50 -13.14 6.68
CA HIS A 33 -12.36 -12.07 6.15
C HIS A 33 -12.10 -11.83 4.65
N PRO A 34 -13.13 -11.88 3.78
CA PRO A 34 -12.96 -11.82 2.32
C PRO A 34 -12.20 -10.58 1.83
N ILE A 35 -12.55 -9.40 2.35
CA ILE A 35 -11.88 -8.13 1.98
C ILE A 35 -10.38 -8.19 2.28
N PHE A 36 -10.00 -8.73 3.43
CA PHE A 36 -8.60 -8.84 3.82
C PHE A 36 -7.86 -9.84 2.92
N VAL A 37 -8.47 -10.99 2.64
CA VAL A 37 -7.93 -12.01 1.74
C VAL A 37 -7.67 -11.43 0.34
N ASP A 38 -8.56 -10.57 -0.16
CA ASP A 38 -8.39 -9.94 -1.47
C ASP A 38 -7.25 -8.92 -1.50
N TYR A 39 -7.07 -8.15 -0.43
CA TYR A 39 -5.88 -7.30 -0.27
C TYR A 39 -4.61 -8.14 -0.26
N VAL A 40 -4.56 -9.23 0.52
CA VAL A 40 -3.42 -10.15 0.60
C VAL A 40 -3.10 -10.73 -0.77
N LYS A 41 -4.08 -11.26 -1.51
CA LYS A 41 -3.89 -11.80 -2.87
C LYS A 41 -3.32 -10.76 -3.83
N SER A 42 -3.74 -9.51 -3.68
CA SER A 42 -3.26 -8.39 -4.51
C SER A 42 -1.85 -7.92 -4.15
N PHE A 43 -1.48 -7.99 -2.87
CA PHE A 43 -0.22 -7.49 -2.32
C PHE A 43 0.90 -8.53 -2.33
N GLN A 44 0.59 -9.79 -2.03
CA GLN A 44 1.57 -10.85 -1.81
C GLN A 44 2.51 -11.08 -3.02
N PRO A 45 2.04 -11.13 -4.28
CA PRO A 45 2.94 -11.32 -5.42
C PRO A 45 3.92 -10.16 -5.62
N LEU A 46 3.47 -8.93 -5.36
CA LEU A 46 4.31 -7.74 -5.48
C LEU A 46 5.38 -7.73 -4.39
N LEU A 47 4.97 -8.04 -3.15
CA LEU A 47 5.88 -8.10 -2.01
C LEU A 47 6.94 -9.21 -2.20
N LEU A 48 6.58 -10.37 -2.74
CA LEU A 48 7.53 -11.42 -3.11
C LEU A 48 8.57 -10.93 -4.13
N ASN A 49 8.13 -10.18 -5.14
CA ASN A 49 9.04 -9.62 -6.12
C ASN A 49 9.95 -8.53 -5.52
N VAL A 50 9.44 -7.70 -4.61
CA VAL A 50 10.25 -6.73 -3.88
C VAL A 50 11.41 -7.42 -3.16
N PHE A 51 11.12 -8.47 -2.38
CA PHE A 51 12.16 -9.24 -1.66
C PHE A 51 13.09 -10.02 -2.60
N LYS A 52 12.61 -10.45 -3.77
CA LYS A 52 13.45 -11.14 -4.77
C LYS A 52 14.48 -10.21 -5.42
N TYR A 53 14.19 -8.91 -5.54
CA TYR A 53 15.01 -7.94 -6.28
C TYR A 53 15.64 -6.87 -5.38
N THR A 54 15.94 -7.21 -4.13
CA THR A 54 16.58 -6.30 -3.16
C THR A 54 17.92 -5.73 -3.65
N ASN A 55 18.65 -6.47 -4.49
CA ASN A 55 19.90 -6.03 -5.11
C ASN A 55 19.72 -5.24 -6.44
N ARG A 56 18.48 -5.02 -6.88
CA ARG A 56 18.15 -4.33 -8.14
C ARG A 56 17.11 -3.24 -7.89
N ALA A 57 17.57 -2.10 -7.36
CA ALA A 57 16.74 -0.98 -6.95
C ALA A 57 15.68 -0.57 -7.99
N THR A 58 16.04 -0.47 -9.27
CA THR A 58 15.09 -0.10 -10.34
C THR A 58 13.93 -1.09 -10.49
N ILE A 59 14.21 -2.40 -10.41
CA ILE A 59 13.19 -3.45 -10.52
C ILE A 59 12.33 -3.47 -9.25
N MET A 60 12.96 -3.34 -8.08
CA MET A 60 12.28 -3.24 -6.80
C MET A 60 11.31 -2.04 -6.76
N SER A 61 11.78 -0.86 -7.18
CA SER A 61 10.96 0.36 -7.29
C SER A 61 9.73 0.16 -8.15
N LYS A 62 9.84 -0.55 -9.28
CA LYS A 62 8.68 -0.85 -10.14
C LYS A 62 7.59 -1.60 -9.38
N TYR A 63 7.93 -2.64 -8.61
CA TYR A 63 6.95 -3.40 -7.85
C TYR A 63 6.38 -2.62 -6.66
N LEU A 64 7.21 -1.82 -5.99
CA LEU A 64 6.75 -0.92 -4.92
C LEU A 64 5.77 0.13 -5.46
N GLN A 65 6.07 0.75 -6.61
CA GLN A 65 5.15 1.69 -7.25
C GLN A 65 3.82 1.03 -7.62
N GLN A 66 3.84 -0.22 -8.10
CA GLN A 66 2.61 -0.99 -8.35
C GLN A 66 1.82 -1.24 -7.05
N MET A 67 2.48 -1.52 -5.93
CA MET A 67 1.82 -1.66 -4.62
C MET A 67 1.17 -0.34 -4.19
N GLY A 68 1.89 0.77 -4.35
CA GLY A 68 1.39 2.12 -4.11
C GLY A 68 0.14 2.47 -4.91
N GLY A 69 0.14 2.16 -6.21
CA GLY A 69 -1.04 2.35 -7.06
C GLY A 69 -2.22 1.49 -6.63
N LYS A 70 -2.00 0.24 -6.22
CA LYS A 70 -3.07 -0.62 -5.67
C LYS A 70 -3.65 -0.07 -4.36
N LEU A 71 -2.82 0.47 -3.46
CA LEU A 71 -3.33 1.15 -2.25
C LEU A 71 -4.23 2.31 -2.62
N MET A 72 -3.81 3.16 -3.55
CA MET A 72 -4.59 4.30 -3.99
C MET A 72 -5.96 3.87 -4.56
N ARG A 73 -5.99 2.80 -5.37
CA ARG A 73 -7.24 2.31 -5.98
C ARG A 73 -8.22 1.69 -5.00
N TYR A 74 -7.71 0.91 -4.06
CA TYR A 74 -8.54 -0.04 -3.32
C TYR A 74 -8.66 0.27 -1.83
N THR A 75 -7.99 1.31 -1.33
CA THR A 75 -8.05 1.71 0.08
C THR A 75 -8.37 3.19 0.21
N LYS A 76 -8.66 3.63 1.44
CA LYS A 76 -8.82 5.05 1.80
C LYS A 76 -7.54 5.66 2.36
N VAL A 77 -6.41 4.95 2.28
CA VAL A 77 -5.10 5.49 2.69
C VAL A 77 -4.84 6.78 1.92
N SER A 78 -4.53 7.85 2.64
CA SER A 78 -4.19 9.12 2.01
C SER A 78 -2.67 9.31 1.94
N TYR A 79 -2.21 10.14 1.00
CA TYR A 79 -0.79 10.44 0.82
C TYR A 79 -0.12 11.01 2.09
N LYS A 80 -0.89 11.76 2.90
CA LYS A 80 -0.43 12.39 4.15
C LYS A 80 -0.78 11.58 5.42
N SER A 81 -1.41 10.41 5.29
CA SER A 81 -1.83 9.63 6.45
C SER A 81 -0.65 9.10 7.28
N SER A 82 -0.91 8.79 8.55
CA SER A 82 0.05 8.12 9.44
C SER A 82 0.39 6.69 8.98
N TYR A 83 -0.45 6.10 8.11
CA TYR A 83 -0.27 4.75 7.56
C TYR A 83 1.16 4.48 7.10
N TRP A 84 1.80 5.42 6.41
CA TRP A 84 3.13 5.21 5.83
C TRP A 84 4.20 4.92 6.88
N LYS A 85 4.18 5.67 7.99
CA LYS A 85 5.10 5.45 9.11
C LYS A 85 4.81 4.14 9.85
N VAL A 86 3.53 3.82 10.02
CA VAL A 86 3.11 2.54 10.63
C VAL A 86 3.54 1.36 9.76
N PHE A 87 3.40 1.49 8.44
CA PHE A 87 3.83 0.48 7.47
C PHE A 87 5.35 0.29 7.47
N GLU A 88 6.13 1.36 7.54
CA GLU A 88 7.59 1.29 7.69
C GLU A 88 7.98 0.50 8.94
N GLN A 89 7.38 0.83 10.09
CA GLN A 89 7.63 0.10 11.34
C GLN A 89 7.19 -1.36 11.26
N ALA A 90 6.02 -1.63 10.68
CA ALA A 90 5.55 -3.01 10.49
C ALA A 90 6.50 -3.83 9.62
N LEU A 91 7.10 -3.22 8.60
CA LEU A 91 8.09 -3.88 7.75
C LEU A 91 9.37 -4.20 8.54
N ILE A 92 9.86 -3.25 9.34
CA ILE A 92 11.03 -3.46 10.21
C ILE A 92 10.74 -4.60 11.20
N ASP A 93 9.60 -4.56 11.89
CA ASP A 93 9.22 -5.58 12.87
C ASP A 93 9.14 -6.99 12.25
N VAL A 94 8.51 -7.10 11.07
CA VAL A 94 8.33 -8.38 10.39
C VAL A 94 9.63 -8.95 9.85
N VAL A 95 10.54 -8.10 9.34
CA VAL A 95 11.82 -8.55 8.77
C VAL A 95 12.86 -8.81 9.85
N SER A 96 12.90 -7.99 10.90
CA SER A 96 13.85 -8.16 12.02
C SER A 96 13.50 -9.32 12.94
N GLY A 97 12.24 -9.74 12.99
CA GLY A 97 11.76 -10.75 13.95
C GLY A 97 11.91 -10.32 15.41
N GLY A 98 12.06 -9.01 15.67
CA GLY A 98 12.13 -8.43 17.02
C GLY A 98 13.49 -8.52 17.73
N ASN A 99 14.51 -9.14 17.12
CA ASN A 99 15.82 -9.40 17.76
C ASN A 99 17.02 -8.92 16.94
N ALA A 100 16.83 -7.90 16.11
CA ALA A 100 17.91 -7.32 15.31
C ALA A 100 18.75 -6.34 16.15
N GLY A 101 20.07 -6.39 16.00
CA GLY A 101 20.97 -5.38 16.57
C GLY A 101 20.85 -4.02 15.86
N ASP A 102 21.41 -2.97 16.47
CA ASP A 102 21.26 -1.58 16.06
C ASP A 102 21.60 -1.34 14.57
N GLU A 103 22.71 -1.88 14.08
CA GLU A 103 23.14 -1.75 12.67
C GLU A 103 22.11 -2.36 11.70
N THR A 104 21.50 -3.49 12.08
CA THR A 104 20.46 -4.13 11.27
C THR A 104 19.18 -3.30 11.28
N ILE A 105 18.80 -2.73 12.42
CA ILE A 105 17.64 -1.83 12.52
C ILE A 105 17.86 -0.57 11.67
N GLU A 106 19.06 0.00 11.68
CA GLU A 106 19.40 1.15 10.82
C GLU A 106 19.26 0.80 9.34
N ALA A 107 19.84 -0.32 8.90
CA ALA A 107 19.72 -0.79 7.52
C ALA A 107 18.26 -1.06 7.11
N LEU A 108 17.48 -1.67 8.00
CA LEU A 108 16.05 -1.92 7.77
C LEU A 108 15.24 -0.63 7.72
N THR A 109 15.61 0.38 8.51
CA THR A 109 14.97 1.70 8.49
C THR A 109 15.19 2.38 7.14
N ILE A 110 16.41 2.36 6.62
CA ILE A 110 16.74 2.88 5.29
C ILE A 110 15.93 2.14 4.22
N LEU A 111 15.89 0.80 4.29
CA LEU A 111 15.13 -0.03 3.35
C LEU A 111 13.63 0.26 3.41
N ALA A 112 13.07 0.40 4.61
CA ALA A 112 11.65 0.67 4.82
C ALA A 112 11.26 2.04 4.27
N ASN A 113 12.08 3.07 4.53
CA ASN A 113 11.88 4.40 3.97
C ASN A 113 11.95 4.39 2.43
N PHE A 114 12.91 3.66 1.85
CA PHE A 114 12.95 3.48 0.40
C PHE A 114 11.67 2.80 -0.11
N CYS A 115 11.20 1.75 0.57
CA CYS A 115 9.97 1.06 0.18
C CYS A 115 8.75 1.99 0.19
N SER A 116 8.55 2.72 1.29
CA SER A 116 7.41 3.61 1.46
C SER A 116 7.42 4.76 0.45
N GLU A 117 8.58 5.36 0.17
CA GLU A 117 8.70 6.45 -0.80
C GLU A 117 8.44 5.98 -2.23
N GLN A 118 8.93 4.81 -2.63
CA GLN A 118 8.58 4.24 -3.94
C GLN A 118 7.09 3.91 -4.06
N MET A 119 6.47 3.40 -2.99
CA MET A 119 5.02 3.19 -2.94
C MET A 119 4.27 4.53 -3.05
N ARG A 120 4.72 5.59 -2.36
CA ARG A 120 4.12 6.92 -2.45
C ARG A 120 4.20 7.53 -3.84
N ILE A 121 5.29 7.31 -4.57
CA ILE A 121 5.40 7.70 -5.97
C ILE A 121 4.32 7.01 -6.80
N GLY A 122 4.20 5.68 -6.69
CA GLY A 122 3.17 4.90 -7.38
C GLY A 122 1.75 5.34 -7.04
N PHE A 123 1.48 5.62 -5.77
CA PHE A 123 0.23 6.18 -5.29
C PHE A 123 -0.10 7.50 -6.00
N ARG A 124 0.85 8.42 -6.06
CA ARG A 124 0.66 9.75 -6.68
C ARG A 124 0.45 9.66 -8.19
N ILE A 125 1.15 8.74 -8.87
CA ILE A 125 0.95 8.48 -10.30
C ILE A 125 -0.49 8.02 -10.53
N GLU A 126 -0.93 7.02 -9.76
CA GLU A 126 -2.28 6.47 -9.89
C GLU A 126 -3.37 7.51 -9.61
N TYR A 127 -3.17 8.35 -8.57
CA TYR A 127 -4.07 9.46 -8.27
C TYR A 127 -4.25 10.40 -9.47
N LYS A 128 -3.16 10.82 -10.10
CA LYS A 128 -3.21 11.70 -11.28
C LYS A 128 -3.90 11.02 -12.47
N LEU A 129 -3.68 9.71 -12.67
CA LEU A 129 -4.33 8.95 -13.73
C LEU A 129 -5.85 8.89 -13.55
N GLN A 130 -6.32 8.66 -12.32
CA GLN A 130 -7.75 8.67 -12.01
C GLN A 130 -8.37 10.06 -12.20
N GLU A 131 -7.71 11.13 -11.73
CA GLU A 131 -8.20 12.49 -11.94
C GLU A 131 -8.33 12.83 -13.44
N ALA A 132 -7.33 12.45 -14.24
CA ALA A 132 -7.36 12.66 -15.68
C ALA A 132 -8.52 11.89 -16.34
N ALA A 133 -8.75 10.64 -15.94
CA ALA A 133 -9.86 9.82 -16.44
C ALA A 133 -11.23 10.45 -16.11
N LEU A 134 -11.43 10.89 -14.86
CA LEU A 134 -12.67 11.56 -14.44
C LEU A 134 -12.93 12.85 -15.22
N ARG A 135 -11.90 13.65 -15.47
CA ARG A 135 -12.02 14.87 -16.30
C ARG A 135 -12.45 14.54 -17.73
N MET A 136 -11.90 13.48 -18.31
CA MET A 136 -12.28 13.05 -19.67
C MET A 136 -13.74 12.62 -19.75
N VAL A 137 -14.24 11.86 -18.76
CA VAL A 137 -15.65 11.44 -18.69
C VAL A 137 -16.57 12.66 -18.61
N ALA A 138 -16.28 13.60 -17.70
CA ALA A 138 -17.07 14.82 -17.54
C ALA A 138 -17.12 15.67 -18.84
N LEU A 139 -16.01 15.73 -19.59
CA LEU A 139 -15.97 16.42 -20.89
C LEU A 139 -16.84 15.71 -21.94
N GLN A 140 -16.88 14.38 -21.96
CA GLN A 140 -17.72 13.62 -22.88
C GLN A 140 -19.21 13.80 -22.58
N GLU A 141 -19.61 13.79 -21.30
CA GLU A 141 -20.99 14.02 -20.87
C GLU A 141 -21.48 15.41 -21.28
N ARG A 142 -20.67 16.45 -21.03
CA ARG A 142 -20.99 17.83 -21.47
C ARG A 142 -21.17 17.95 -22.98
N LYS A 143 -20.37 17.21 -23.77
CA LYS A 143 -20.49 17.19 -25.24
C LYS A 143 -21.75 16.47 -25.71
N LYS A 144 -22.19 15.40 -25.03
CA LYS A 144 -23.45 14.70 -25.34
C LYS A 144 -24.67 15.60 -25.08
N VAL A 145 -24.69 16.32 -23.95
CA VAL A 145 -25.79 17.25 -23.61
C VAL A 145 -25.92 18.39 -24.62
N LYS A 146 -24.80 18.89 -25.17
CA LYS A 146 -24.81 19.95 -26.20
C LYS A 146 -25.25 19.47 -27.59
N LYS A 147 -25.17 18.17 -27.90
CA LYS A 147 -25.61 17.60 -29.19
C LYS A 147 -27.10 17.25 -29.22
N ASN A 148 -27.74 17.12 -28.05
CA ASN A 148 -29.16 16.80 -27.91
C ASN A 148 -30.03 18.06 -27.67
N LYS A 149 -29.46 19.25 -27.83
CA LYS A 149 -30.14 20.55 -27.87
C LYS A 149 -30.01 21.12 -29.27
#